data_AF-A0A527ZMI8-F1
#
_entry.id   AF-A0A527ZMI8-F1
#
_cell.length_a   1.000
_cell.length_b   1.000
_cell.length_c   1.000
_cell.angle_alpha   90.00
_cell.angle_beta   90.00
_cell.angle_gamma   90.00
#
_symmetry.space_group_name_H-M   'P 1'
#
loop_
_entity.id
_entity.type
_entity.pdbx_description
1 polymer ?
#
loop_
_entity_poly.entity_id
_entity_poly.type
_entity_poly.pdbx_seq_one_letter_code
_entity_poly.pdbx_strand_id
1 'polypeptide(L)' 'MAGETDLSKLLATMTPELRPGIHVFATLPRDAPVSDSLEPVMLFREREGTTVIALEEEAEAAGLE' A
#
# COMPACT_ATOMS: atom_id res chain seq x y z
N MET A 1 1.24 -23.93 -19.43
CA MET A 1 1.92 -24.09 -18.13
C MET A 1 0.85 -24.29 -17.08
N ALA A 2 0.88 -25.39 -16.32
CA ALA A 2 0.00 -25.54 -15.16
C ALA A 2 0.70 -24.89 -13.96
N GLY A 3 -0.01 -24.06 -13.20
CA GLY A 3 0.50 -23.52 -11.94
C GLY A 3 0.68 -24.63 -10.90
N GLU A 4 1.42 -24.33 -9.82
CA GLU A 4 1.49 -25.24 -8.67
C GLU A 4 0.10 -25.40 -8.04
N THR A 5 -0.31 -26.64 -7.79
CA THR A 5 -1.61 -26.98 -7.19
C THR A 5 -1.49 -27.58 -5.80
N ASP A 6 -0.27 -27.97 -5.38
CA ASP A 6 0.03 -28.39 -4.02
C ASP A 6 0.28 -27.16 -3.14
N LEU A 7 -0.68 -26.88 -2.25
CA LEU A 7 -0.62 -25.73 -1.34
C LEU A 7 0.58 -25.79 -0.39
N SER A 8 0.93 -26.98 0.12
CA SER A 8 2.06 -27.14 1.06
C SER A 8 3.36 -26.78 0.37
N LYS A 9 3.53 -27.24 -0.87
CA LYS A 9 4.71 -26.92 -1.68
C LYS A 9 4.76 -25.44 -2.05
N LEU A 10 3.64 -24.86 -2.45
CA LEU A 10 3.53 -23.44 -2.78
C LEU A 10 4.03 -22.57 -1.60
N LEU A 11 3.49 -22.81 -0.40
CA LEU A 11 3.84 -22.05 0.81
C LEU A 11 5.29 -22.28 1.24
N ALA A 12 5.78 -23.52 1.18
CA ALA A 12 7.17 -23.86 1.55
C ALA A 12 8.22 -23.20 0.63
N THR A 13 7.83 -22.82 -0.59
CA THR A 13 8.71 -22.18 -1.57
C THR A 13 8.64 -20.65 -1.59
N MET A 14 7.86 -20.04 -0.69
CA MET A 14 7.82 -18.59 -0.59
C MET A 14 9.16 -18.01 -0.13
N THR A 15 9.58 -16.92 -0.78
CA THR A 15 10.81 -16.18 -0.46
C THR A 15 10.43 -14.76 -0.03
N PRO A 16 9.94 -14.56 1.21
CA PRO A 16 9.52 -13.23 1.66
C PRO A 16 10.71 -12.29 1.78
N GLU A 17 10.51 -11.03 1.40
CA GLU A 17 11.48 -9.96 1.53
C GLU A 17 10.90 -8.84 2.41
N LEU A 18 11.63 -8.47 3.46
CA LEU A 18 11.28 -7.32 4.27
C LEU A 18 11.64 -6.05 3.51
N ARG A 19 10.63 -5.25 3.15
CA ARG A 19 10.84 -3.92 2.59
C ARG A 19 11.16 -2.94 3.73
N PRO A 20 12.16 -2.06 3.58
CA PRO A 20 12.48 -1.05 4.59
C PRO A 20 11.38 0.03 4.64
N GLY A 21 11.40 0.79 5.73
CA GLY A 21 10.49 1.93 5.94
C GLY A 21 9.21 1.54 6.69
N ILE A 22 8.59 2.54 7.31
CA ILE A 22 7.30 2.41 7.98
C ILE A 22 6.24 2.86 6.99
N HIS A 23 5.22 2.03 6.79
CA HIS A 23 4.08 2.38 5.95
C HIS A 23 2.88 2.69 6.82
N VAL A 24 2.15 3.74 6.46
CA VAL A 24 0.94 4.18 7.16
C VAL A 24 -0.27 4.02 6.25
N PHE A 25 -1.44 3.91 6.87
CA PHE A 25 -2.73 4.00 6.19
C PHE A 25 -3.32 5.38 6.47
N ALA A 26 -3.56 6.16 5.43
CA ALA A 26 -4.21 7.45 5.52
C ALA A 26 -5.48 7.47 4.66
N THR A 27 -6.42 8.36 4.96
CA THR A 27 -7.61 8.58 4.14
C THR A 27 -7.66 10.01 3.64
N LEU A 28 -7.65 10.17 2.32
CA LEU A 28 -7.92 11.44 1.67
C LEU A 28 -9.43 11.68 1.58
N PRO A 29 -9.91 12.92 1.74
CA PRO A 29 -11.29 13.28 1.41
C PRO A 29 -11.65 12.88 -0.03
N ARG A 30 -12.93 12.57 -0.28
CA ARG A 30 -13.43 12.02 -1.57
C ARG A 30 -12.92 12.71 -2.84
N ASP A 31 -12.82 14.04 -2.81
CA ASP A 31 -12.46 14.86 -3.97
C ASP A 31 -11.07 15.48 -3.82
N ALA A 32 -10.33 15.12 -2.76
CA ALA A 32 -8.95 15.56 -2.59
C ALA A 32 -8.05 14.79 -3.56
N PRO A 33 -7.25 15.49 -4.38
CA PRO A 33 -6.25 14.83 -5.20
C PRO A 33 -5.16 14.21 -4.33
N VAL A 34 -4.54 13.14 -4.82
CA VAL A 34 -3.26 12.67 -4.26
C VAL A 34 -2.22 13.73 -4.60
N SER A 35 -1.44 14.16 -3.61
CA SER A 35 -0.34 15.12 -3.84
C SER A 35 0.70 14.52 -4.78
N ASP A 36 1.25 15.32 -5.70
CA ASP A 36 2.37 14.91 -6.57
C ASP A 36 3.64 14.56 -5.77
N SER A 37 3.71 14.97 -4.50
CA SER A 37 4.82 14.64 -3.59
C SER A 37 4.66 13.29 -2.87
N LEU A 38 3.53 12.61 -3.06
CA LEU A 38 3.22 11.34 -2.41
C LEU A 38 3.30 10.21 -3.44
N GLU A 39 4.12 9.20 -3.18
CA GLU A 39 4.31 8.04 -4.06
C GLU A 39 3.73 6.77 -3.41
N PRO A 40 2.39 6.63 -3.38
CA PRO A 40 1.75 5.57 -2.63
C PRO A 40 1.96 4.20 -3.28
N VAL A 41 2.24 3.21 -2.44
CA VAL A 41 2.28 1.80 -2.87
C VAL A 41 0.87 1.25 -3.14
N MET A 42 -0.16 1.89 -2.58
CA MET A 42 -1.56 1.53 -2.81
C MET A 42 -2.49 2.75 -2.74
N LEU A 43 -3.47 2.77 -3.64
CA LEU A 43 -4.62 3.66 -3.62
C LEU A 43 -5.91 2.85 -3.73
N PHE A 44 -6.90 3.18 -2.91
CA PHE A 44 -8.21 2.54 -2.96
C PHE A 44 -9.32 3.56 -2.77
N ARG A 45 -10.27 3.62 -3.73
CA ARG A 45 -11.40 4.55 -3.67
C ARG A 45 -12.56 3.92 -2.92
N GLU A 46 -12.94 4.52 -1.81
CA GLU A 46 -14.04 4.08 -0.95
C GLU A 46 -15.22 5.04 -1.00
N ARG A 47 -16.27 4.72 -0.25
CA ARG A 47 -17.42 5.60 -0.11
C ARG A 47 -17.12 6.78 0.84
N GLU A 48 -16.10 6.69 1.67
CA GLU A 48 -15.77 7.68 2.68
C GLU A 48 -14.65 8.61 2.20
N GLY A 49 -13.77 8.13 1.31
CA GLY A 49 -12.59 8.83 0.82
C GLY A 49 -11.72 7.93 -0.05
N THR A 50 -10.47 8.33 -0.27
CA THR A 50 -9.45 7.46 -0.89
C THR A 50 -8.49 6.99 0.17
N THR A 51 -8.42 5.68 0.42
CA THR A 51 -7.36 5.07 1.24
C THR A 51 -6.04 5.16 0.49
N VAL A 52 -4.99 5.52 1.22
CA VAL A 52 -3.62 5.60 0.72
C VAL A 52 -2.72 4.77 1.63
N ILE A 53 -1.83 3.98 1.04
CA ILE A 53 -0.69 3.40 1.76
C ILE A 53 0.59 3.98 1.16
N ALA A 54 1.38 4.64 2.00
CA ALA A 54 2.65 5.28 1.61
C ALA A 54 3.64 5.20 2.78
N LEU A 55 4.88 5.63 2.54
CA LEU A 55 5.86 5.81 3.61
C LEU A 55 5.38 6.89 4.59
N GLU A 56 5.61 6.67 5.89
CA GLU A 56 5.25 7.60 6.96
C GLU A 56 5.79 9.01 6.69
N GLU A 57 7.07 9.13 6.32
CA GLU A 57 7.72 10.41 6.03
C GLU A 57 7.09 11.17 4.85
N GLU A 58 6.62 10.45 3.83
CA GLU A 58 5.95 11.07 2.67
C GLU A 58 4.51 11.48 3.02
N ALA A 59 3.82 10.67 3.82
CA ALA A 59 2.49 10.99 4.33
C ALA A 59 2.53 12.24 5.21
N GLU A 60 3.48 12.33 6.13
CA GLU A 60 3.71 13.51 6.97
C GLU A 60 4.04 14.75 6.10
N ALA A 61 4.92 14.60 5.11
CA ALA A 61 5.27 15.70 4.19
C ALA A 61 4.07 16.17 3.35
N ALA A 62 3.13 15.28 3.06
CA ALA A 62 1.87 15.58 2.40
C ALA A 62 0.78 16.12 3.34
N GLY A 63 1.06 16.25 4.65
CA GLY A 63 0.12 16.73 5.66
C GLY A 63 -0.95 15.70 6.05
N LEU A 64 -0.63 14.41 5.95
CA LEU A 64 -1.47 13.31 6.37
C LEU A 64 -1.01 12.83 7.75
N GLU A 65 -1.91 12.86 8.73
CA GLU A 65 -1.73 12.33 10.09
C GLU A 65 -2.41 10.97 10.27
#